data_AF-A0A1M3HGG5-F1
#
_entry.id   AF-A0A1M3HGG5-F1
#
_cell.length_a   1.000
_cell.length_b   1.000
_cell.length_c   1.000
_cell.angle_alpha   90.00
_cell.angle_beta   90.00
_cell.angle_gamma   90.00
#
_symmetry.space_group_name_H-M   'P 1'
#
loop_
_entity.id
_entity.type
_entity.pdbx_description
1 polymer ?
#
loop_
_entity_poly.entity_id
_entity_poly.type
_entity_poly.pdbx_seq_one_letter_code
_entity_poly.pdbx_strand_id
1 'polypeptide(L)'
;MLKDLNEDQLQLEELMSRISEAGYSAGWMMGLEYELWQILNDGKGSFGRHHVTQEELQQLQFLSEKCGCWVVFDDNTEETAVDLETWKKMFSKNAAKLYVEGLYMHYTSYFSEPGSRLVLGEGPKEKLHEEFYVLEIPPNGKHNMYTYCTVGMSCDRTDDNLIELFVYSPAPSHSLVELMTYCASYHRNGLPLNIHHTVNIGQPWIGGSKCDHGFISLPYLDGPDLEIFQFNGREIHCYWFIPITEKERDYKTEHGCEALEQLFESKQINYLNPNRECLVGAK
;
A
#
# COMPACT_ATOMS: atom_id res chain seq x y z
N MET A 1 -33.98 10.85 -0.75
CA MET A 1 -34.91 11.84 -1.37
C MET A 1 -34.45 13.23 -0.98
N LEU A 2 -34.18 14.11 -1.96
CA LEU A 2 -33.78 15.54 -1.84
C LEU A 2 -34.53 16.40 -0.79
N LYS A 3 -35.56 15.87 -0.12
CA LYS A 3 -36.42 16.52 0.87
C LYS A 3 -35.74 16.85 2.20
N ASP A 4 -34.62 16.22 2.52
CA ASP A 4 -33.92 16.42 3.81
C ASP A 4 -32.69 17.34 3.72
N LEU A 5 -32.37 17.83 2.51
CA LEU A 5 -31.30 18.82 2.30
C LEU A 5 -31.83 20.23 2.49
N ASN A 6 -31.08 21.07 3.22
CA ASN A 6 -31.36 22.51 3.28
C ASN A 6 -30.90 23.23 1.99
N GLU A 7 -31.24 24.52 1.85
CA GLU A 7 -30.92 25.30 0.64
C GLU A 7 -29.44 25.32 0.26
N ASP A 8 -28.53 25.36 1.25
CA ASP A 8 -27.09 25.37 1.01
C ASP A 8 -26.57 23.98 0.61
N GLN A 9 -27.15 22.92 1.19
CA GLN A 9 -26.82 21.54 0.85
C GLN A 9 -27.33 21.16 -0.55
N LEU A 10 -28.50 21.65 -0.95
CA LEU A 10 -29.04 21.50 -2.30
C LEU A 10 -28.12 22.15 -3.34
N GLN A 11 -27.57 23.34 -3.05
CA GLN A 11 -26.61 23.97 -3.97
C GLN A 11 -25.33 23.13 -4.17
N LEU A 12 -24.85 22.47 -3.12
CA LEU A 12 -23.71 21.56 -3.21
C LEU A 12 -24.07 20.32 -4.07
N GLU A 13 -25.21 19.70 -3.80
CA GLU A 13 -25.72 18.56 -4.58
C GLU A 13 -25.86 18.92 -6.06
N GLU A 14 -26.54 20.03 -6.38
CA GLU A 14 -26.75 20.49 -7.76
C GLU A 14 -25.43 20.76 -8.49
N LEU A 15 -24.42 21.29 -7.79
CA LEU A 15 -23.09 21.49 -8.36
C LEU A 15 -22.40 20.15 -8.66
N MET A 16 -22.43 19.20 -7.73
CA MET A 16 -21.85 17.86 -7.93
C MET A 16 -22.55 17.14 -9.09
N SER A 17 -23.88 17.18 -9.12
CA SER A 17 -24.72 16.59 -10.15
C SER A 17 -24.45 17.19 -11.53
N ARG A 18 -24.35 18.51 -11.63
CA ARG A 18 -23.97 19.20 -12.89
C ARG A 18 -22.58 18.79 -13.39
N ILE A 19 -21.61 18.62 -12.50
CA ILE A 19 -20.27 18.12 -12.88
C ILE A 19 -20.38 16.67 -13.40
N SER A 20 -21.20 15.83 -12.75
CA SER A 20 -21.48 14.47 -13.20
C SER A 20 -22.12 14.45 -14.59
N GLU A 21 -23.12 15.31 -14.85
CA GLU A 21 -23.79 15.42 -16.15
C GLU A 21 -22.83 15.87 -17.25
N ALA A 22 -21.94 16.83 -16.96
CA ALA A 22 -20.91 17.24 -17.90
C ALA A 22 -19.96 16.08 -18.26
N GLY A 23 -19.56 15.30 -17.25
CA GLY A 23 -18.64 14.16 -17.38
C GLY A 23 -19.24 12.95 -18.11
N TYR A 24 -20.48 12.58 -17.78
CA TYR A 24 -21.09 11.30 -18.18
C TYR A 24 -22.53 11.39 -18.69
N SER A 25 -23.13 12.59 -18.79
CA SER A 25 -24.54 12.78 -19.14
C SER A 25 -25.51 12.07 -18.18
N ALA A 26 -25.15 11.98 -16.90
CA ALA A 26 -25.97 11.42 -15.84
C ALA A 26 -25.92 12.29 -14.58
N GLY A 27 -27.07 12.50 -13.93
CA GLY A 27 -27.20 13.34 -12.73
C GLY A 27 -26.31 12.88 -11.57
N TRP A 28 -26.25 11.57 -11.31
CA TRP A 28 -25.32 11.01 -10.35
C TRP A 28 -24.69 9.74 -10.90
N MET A 29 -23.36 9.71 -10.96
CA MET A 29 -22.58 8.51 -11.31
C MET A 29 -22.06 7.86 -10.03
N MET A 30 -22.03 6.53 -10.01
CA MET A 30 -21.47 5.77 -8.89
C MET A 30 -20.03 6.23 -8.60
N GLY A 31 -19.75 6.61 -7.36
CA GLY A 31 -18.42 7.06 -6.92
C GLY A 31 -18.13 8.54 -7.14
N LEU A 32 -19.10 9.31 -7.67
CA LEU A 32 -18.97 10.76 -7.88
C LEU A 32 -18.45 11.47 -6.63
N GLU A 33 -19.01 11.16 -5.47
CA GLU A 33 -18.66 11.77 -4.19
C GLU A 33 -17.18 11.57 -3.82
N TYR A 34 -16.61 10.40 -4.14
CA TYR A 34 -15.21 10.09 -3.87
C TYR A 34 -14.29 10.73 -4.91
N GLU A 35 -14.63 10.65 -6.19
CA GLU A 35 -13.81 11.21 -7.27
C GLU A 35 -13.75 12.73 -7.18
N LEU A 36 -14.87 13.42 -6.97
CA LEU A 36 -14.87 14.87 -6.81
C LEU A 36 -14.09 15.31 -5.58
N TRP A 37 -14.16 14.57 -4.48
CA TRP A 37 -13.36 14.87 -3.29
C TRP A 37 -11.85 14.66 -3.54
N GLN A 38 -11.47 13.62 -4.29
CA GLN A 38 -10.08 13.41 -4.69
C GLN A 38 -9.59 14.56 -5.59
N ILE A 39 -10.35 14.93 -6.62
CA ILE A 39 -10.04 16.04 -7.53
C ILE A 39 -9.92 17.36 -6.76
N LEU A 40 -10.78 17.58 -5.77
CA LEU A 40 -10.73 18.74 -4.88
C LEU A 40 -9.43 18.79 -4.08
N ASN A 41 -9.01 17.68 -3.48
CA ASN A 41 -7.77 17.59 -2.71
C ASN A 41 -6.52 17.75 -3.59
N ASP A 42 -6.55 17.21 -4.81
CA ASP A 42 -5.46 17.32 -5.78
C ASP A 42 -5.39 18.74 -6.40
N GLY A 43 -6.47 19.51 -6.27
CA GLY A 43 -6.62 20.86 -6.83
C GLY A 43 -6.77 20.89 -8.36
N LYS A 44 -6.86 19.73 -9.00
CA LYS A 44 -7.02 19.56 -10.45
C LYS A 44 -7.47 18.13 -10.77
N GLY A 45 -8.15 17.97 -11.89
CA GLY A 45 -8.52 16.66 -12.39
C GLY A 45 -9.66 16.73 -13.38
N SER A 46 -10.11 15.56 -13.81
CA SER A 46 -11.26 15.42 -14.69
C SER A 46 -12.18 14.36 -14.14
N PHE A 47 -13.50 14.59 -14.23
CA PHE A 47 -14.51 13.58 -13.96
C PHE A 47 -15.10 13.13 -15.31
N GLY A 48 -14.79 11.90 -15.70
CA GLY A 48 -15.07 11.42 -17.06
C GLY A 48 -14.46 12.33 -18.13
N ARG A 49 -15.31 12.84 -19.04
CA ARG A 49 -14.86 13.74 -20.12
C ARG A 49 -14.78 15.22 -19.71
N HIS A 50 -15.21 15.58 -18.51
CA HIS A 50 -15.25 16.97 -18.05
C HIS A 50 -14.00 17.30 -17.24
N HIS A 51 -13.28 18.35 -17.65
CA HIS A 51 -12.19 18.89 -16.86
C HIS A 51 -12.77 19.84 -15.81
N VAL A 52 -12.62 19.49 -14.53
CA VAL A 52 -13.20 20.28 -13.44
C VAL A 52 -12.43 21.59 -13.33
N THR A 53 -13.14 22.70 -13.53
CA THR A 53 -12.55 24.03 -13.58
C THR A 53 -12.15 24.53 -12.19
N GLN A 54 -11.22 25.48 -12.13
CA GLN A 54 -10.83 26.12 -10.86
C GLN A 54 -12.00 26.82 -10.16
N GLU A 55 -12.95 27.37 -10.93
CA GLU A 55 -14.18 27.96 -10.37
C GLU A 55 -15.07 26.90 -9.72
N GLU A 56 -15.26 25.75 -10.38
CA GLU A 56 -16.03 24.63 -9.81
C GLU A 56 -15.37 24.08 -8.54
N LEU A 57 -14.04 23.97 -8.49
CA LEU A 57 -13.32 23.53 -7.28
C LEU A 57 -13.50 24.52 -6.13
N GLN A 58 -13.39 25.82 -6.40
CA GLN A 58 -13.61 26.86 -5.40
C GLN A 58 -15.05 26.84 -4.90
N GLN A 59 -16.03 26.62 -5.78
CA GLN A 59 -17.43 26.50 -5.40
C GLN A 59 -17.71 25.24 -4.57
N LEU A 60 -17.16 24.08 -4.97
CA LEU A 60 -17.27 22.83 -4.20
C LEU A 60 -16.72 23.01 -2.79
N GLN A 61 -15.52 23.58 -2.66
CA GLN A 61 -14.91 23.85 -1.36
C GLN A 61 -15.73 24.81 -0.53
N PHE A 62 -16.11 25.96 -1.11
CA PHE A 62 -16.89 26.97 -0.40
C PHE A 62 -18.23 26.42 0.09
N LEU A 63 -18.98 25.72 -0.76
CA LEU A 63 -20.28 25.16 -0.40
C LEU A 63 -20.13 24.09 0.67
N SER A 64 -19.16 23.18 0.52
CA SER A 64 -18.89 22.13 1.50
C SER A 64 -18.49 22.68 2.88
N GLU A 65 -17.63 23.70 2.92
CA GLU A 65 -17.25 24.37 4.17
C GLU A 65 -18.43 25.14 4.79
N LYS A 66 -19.25 25.81 3.96
CA LYS A 66 -20.42 26.56 4.40
C LYS A 66 -21.47 25.67 5.07
N CYS A 67 -21.75 24.51 4.47
CA CYS A 67 -22.74 23.57 5.02
C CYS A 67 -22.14 22.60 6.06
N GLY A 68 -20.82 22.51 6.16
CA GLY A 68 -20.14 21.59 7.08
C GLY A 68 -20.35 20.12 6.71
N CYS A 69 -20.68 19.81 5.46
CA CYS A 69 -20.95 18.46 4.98
C CYS A 69 -20.43 18.19 3.56
N TRP A 70 -20.54 16.93 3.15
CA TRP A 70 -20.39 16.46 1.77
C TRP A 70 -21.64 15.66 1.38
N VAL A 71 -22.03 15.69 0.11
CA VAL A 71 -23.20 14.94 -0.37
C VAL A 71 -22.74 13.57 -0.84
N VAL A 72 -23.39 12.52 -0.33
CA VAL A 72 -23.11 11.12 -0.65
C VAL A 72 -24.39 10.47 -1.16
N PHE A 73 -24.27 9.56 -2.11
CA PHE A 73 -25.40 8.75 -2.57
C PHE A 73 -25.29 7.31 -2.02
N ASP A 74 -26.39 6.78 -1.50
CA ASP A 74 -26.54 5.33 -1.30
C ASP A 74 -27.93 4.84 -1.73
N ASP A 75 -28.06 3.56 -2.10
CA ASP A 75 -29.30 3.01 -2.65
C ASP A 75 -30.50 3.05 -1.69
N ASN A 76 -30.28 3.24 -0.38
CA ASN A 76 -31.35 3.30 0.61
C ASN A 76 -31.80 4.73 0.92
N THR A 77 -30.85 5.67 1.02
CA THR A 77 -31.13 7.06 1.42
C THR A 77 -31.10 8.07 0.27
N GLU A 78 -30.58 7.64 -0.89
CA GLU A 78 -30.26 8.47 -2.06
C GLU A 78 -29.23 9.56 -1.66
N GLU A 79 -29.35 10.78 -2.19
CA GLU A 79 -28.46 11.89 -1.87
C GLU A 79 -28.68 12.38 -0.42
N THR A 80 -27.65 12.20 0.41
CA THR A 80 -27.66 12.56 1.83
C THR A 80 -26.45 13.42 2.18
N ALA A 81 -26.69 14.48 2.95
CA ALA A 81 -25.62 15.29 3.53
C ALA A 81 -24.97 14.57 4.72
N VAL A 82 -23.67 14.26 4.58
CA VAL A 82 -22.85 13.65 5.63
C VAL A 82 -21.88 14.70 6.17
N ASP A 83 -21.83 14.88 7.49
CA ASP A 83 -20.91 15.85 8.09
C ASP A 83 -19.45 15.58 7.70
N LEU A 84 -18.63 16.64 7.65
CA LEU A 84 -17.27 16.52 7.11
C LEU A 84 -16.35 15.58 7.89
N GLU A 85 -16.57 15.38 9.20
CA GLU A 85 -15.75 14.41 9.95
C GLU A 85 -16.11 12.98 9.55
N THR A 86 -17.40 12.68 9.44
CA THR A 86 -17.90 11.39 8.99
C THR A 86 -17.49 11.12 7.54
N TRP A 87 -17.65 12.09 6.64
CA TRP A 87 -17.23 11.97 5.25
C TRP A 87 -15.74 11.68 5.12
N LYS A 88 -14.88 12.43 5.82
CA LYS A 88 -13.42 12.19 5.79
C LYS A 88 -13.07 10.76 6.20
N LYS A 89 -13.75 10.20 7.22
CA LYS A 89 -13.57 8.79 7.62
C LYS A 89 -14.01 7.82 6.52
N MET A 90 -15.16 8.07 5.88
CA MET A 90 -15.66 7.26 4.77
C MET A 90 -14.69 7.30 3.58
N PHE A 91 -14.23 8.50 3.20
CA PHE A 91 -13.26 8.71 2.14
C PHE A 91 -11.94 7.99 2.41
N SER A 92 -11.35 8.18 3.60
CA SER A 92 -10.11 7.49 3.98
C SER A 92 -10.25 5.97 3.92
N LYS A 93 -11.37 5.43 4.42
CA LYS A 93 -11.65 3.98 4.37
C LYS A 93 -11.77 3.48 2.93
N ASN A 94 -12.47 4.22 2.06
CA ASN A 94 -12.60 3.85 0.65
C ASN A 94 -11.26 3.94 -0.10
N ALA A 95 -10.48 5.01 0.13
CA ALA A 95 -9.15 5.16 -0.45
C ALA A 95 -8.21 4.02 -0.04
N ALA A 96 -8.25 3.59 1.23
CA ALA A 96 -7.49 2.44 1.69
C ALA A 96 -7.91 1.13 1.02
N LYS A 97 -9.23 0.91 0.82
CA LYS A 97 -9.74 -0.25 0.08
C LYS A 97 -9.28 -0.28 -1.37
N LEU A 98 -9.36 0.86 -2.06
CA LEU A 98 -8.88 0.99 -3.43
C LEU A 98 -7.37 0.76 -3.53
N TYR A 99 -6.60 1.24 -2.53
CA TYR A 99 -5.16 1.00 -2.46
C TYR A 99 -4.85 -0.49 -2.34
N VAL A 100 -5.45 -1.20 -1.38
CA VAL A 100 -5.15 -2.63 -1.18
C VAL A 100 -5.59 -3.49 -2.35
N GLU A 101 -6.71 -3.14 -3.00
CA GLU A 101 -7.17 -3.85 -4.18
C GLU A 101 -6.28 -3.56 -5.40
N GLY A 102 -5.86 -2.31 -5.60
CA GLY A 102 -4.90 -1.95 -6.63
C GLY A 102 -3.56 -2.66 -6.46
N LEU A 103 -3.05 -2.76 -5.24
CA LEU A 103 -1.81 -3.45 -4.93
C LEU A 103 -1.95 -4.98 -5.07
N TYR A 104 -3.09 -5.55 -4.69
CA TYR A 104 -3.42 -6.94 -4.98
C TYR A 104 -3.41 -7.23 -6.49
N MET A 105 -4.03 -6.35 -7.29
CA MET A 105 -4.02 -6.47 -8.75
C MET A 105 -2.62 -6.32 -9.35
N HIS A 106 -1.80 -5.41 -8.79
CA HIS A 106 -0.39 -5.26 -9.17
C HIS A 106 0.38 -6.57 -8.98
N TYR A 107 0.32 -7.17 -7.79
CA TYR A 107 1.00 -8.44 -7.53
C TYR A 107 0.44 -9.60 -8.36
N THR A 108 -0.88 -9.76 -8.44
CA THR A 108 -1.48 -10.88 -9.19
C THR A 108 -1.21 -10.78 -10.68
N SER A 109 -1.19 -9.56 -11.24
CA SER A 109 -0.74 -9.32 -12.62
C SER A 109 0.72 -9.70 -12.80
N TYR A 110 1.60 -9.29 -11.87
CA TYR A 110 3.03 -9.62 -11.95
C TYR A 110 3.29 -11.12 -11.90
N PHE A 111 2.75 -11.83 -10.90
CA PHE A 111 3.01 -13.26 -10.67
C PHE A 111 2.12 -14.19 -11.52
N SER A 112 1.08 -13.66 -12.17
CA SER A 112 0.08 -14.46 -12.92
C SER A 112 -0.59 -15.55 -12.09
N GLU A 113 -0.70 -15.34 -10.78
CA GLU A 113 -1.29 -16.29 -9.83
C GLU A 113 -2.06 -15.50 -8.76
N PRO A 114 -3.33 -15.86 -8.46
CA PRO A 114 -4.02 -15.33 -7.30
C PRO A 114 -3.33 -15.80 -6.00
N GLY A 115 -2.94 -14.84 -5.15
CA GLY A 115 -2.40 -15.14 -3.83
C GLY A 115 -3.49 -15.32 -2.76
N SER A 116 -3.13 -15.98 -1.65
CA SER A 116 -3.98 -16.10 -0.47
C SER A 116 -3.78 -14.91 0.47
N ARG A 117 -4.87 -14.25 0.89
CA ARG A 117 -4.83 -13.15 1.85
C ARG A 117 -4.72 -13.71 3.27
N LEU A 118 -3.59 -13.49 3.94
CA LEU A 118 -3.31 -13.99 5.28
C LEU A 118 -3.26 -12.83 6.28
N VAL A 119 -4.09 -12.93 7.33
CA VAL A 119 -4.08 -12.01 8.46
C VAL A 119 -3.60 -12.78 9.68
N LEU A 120 -2.62 -12.24 10.38
CA LEU A 120 -2.09 -12.86 11.59
C LEU A 120 -3.22 -13.01 12.63
N GLY A 121 -3.27 -14.10 13.40
CA GLY A 121 -4.33 -14.32 14.41
C GLY A 121 -4.14 -13.45 15.67
N GLU A 122 -2.90 -13.40 16.17
CA GLU A 122 -2.47 -12.66 17.35
C GLU A 122 -1.19 -11.88 17.02
N GLY A 123 -1.10 -10.61 17.41
CA GLY A 123 0.01 -9.75 17.06
C GLY A 123 -0.40 -8.28 17.09
N PRO A 124 0.44 -7.35 16.58
CA PRO A 124 0.23 -5.91 16.70
C PRO A 124 -0.81 -5.37 15.71
N LYS A 125 -1.99 -5.98 15.65
CA LYS A 125 -3.08 -5.61 14.72
C LYS A 125 -3.56 -4.19 14.93
N GLU A 126 -3.65 -3.79 16.19
CA GLU A 126 -4.06 -2.45 16.61
C GLU A 126 -3.10 -1.35 16.16
N LYS A 127 -1.90 -1.74 15.72
CA LYS A 127 -0.86 -0.84 15.22
C LYS A 127 -0.79 -0.80 13.69
N LEU A 128 -1.72 -1.47 13.01
CA LEU A 128 -1.80 -1.58 11.56
C LEU A 128 -3.13 -1.02 11.07
N HIS A 129 -3.20 -0.72 9.78
CA HIS A 129 -4.46 -0.36 9.15
C HIS A 129 -5.41 -1.57 9.10
N GLU A 130 -6.72 -1.37 9.19
CA GLU A 130 -7.71 -2.47 9.23
C GLU A 130 -7.73 -3.33 7.94
N GLU A 131 -7.33 -2.73 6.82
CA GLU A 131 -7.22 -3.40 5.51
C GLU A 131 -5.87 -4.12 5.32
N PHE A 132 -4.95 -4.08 6.29
CA PHE A 132 -3.64 -4.72 6.17
C PHE A 132 -3.74 -6.25 6.15
N TYR A 133 -3.00 -6.88 5.24
CA TYR A 133 -2.76 -8.32 5.24
C TYR A 133 -1.41 -8.66 4.58
N VAL A 134 -1.00 -9.92 4.70
CA VAL A 134 0.12 -10.48 3.94
C VAL A 134 -0.43 -11.37 2.83
N LEU A 135 -0.05 -11.10 1.59
CA LEU A 135 -0.40 -11.92 0.43
C LEU A 135 0.62 -13.05 0.29
N GLU A 136 0.18 -14.30 0.41
CA GLU A 136 0.99 -15.48 0.10
C GLU A 136 0.74 -15.91 -1.35
N ILE A 137 1.79 -15.93 -2.16
CA ILE A 137 1.74 -16.36 -3.55
C ILE A 137 2.51 -17.67 -3.65
N PRO A 138 1.87 -18.77 -4.10
CA PRO A 138 2.56 -20.05 -4.25
C PRO A 138 3.51 -20.04 -5.46
N PRO A 139 4.43 -21.02 -5.56
CA PRO A 139 5.23 -21.24 -6.74
C PRO A 139 4.37 -21.30 -8.01
N ASN A 140 4.80 -20.59 -9.05
CA ASN A 140 4.06 -20.40 -10.29
C ASN A 140 5.02 -20.40 -11.50
N GLY A 141 4.49 -20.12 -12.68
CA GLY A 141 5.28 -20.10 -13.93
C GLY A 141 6.38 -19.04 -13.96
N LYS A 142 6.28 -17.99 -13.15
CA LYS A 142 7.29 -16.92 -13.05
C LYS A 142 8.36 -17.24 -12.01
N HIS A 143 7.94 -17.72 -10.85
CA HIS A 143 8.81 -18.01 -9.71
C HIS A 143 8.52 -19.39 -9.13
N ASN A 144 9.55 -20.25 -9.07
CA ASN A 144 9.42 -21.60 -8.49
C ASN A 144 9.61 -21.60 -6.96
N MET A 145 9.08 -20.59 -6.27
CA MET A 145 9.22 -20.34 -4.83
C MET A 145 7.97 -19.63 -4.31
N TYR A 146 7.74 -19.68 -3.00
CA TYR A 146 6.69 -18.90 -2.35
C TYR A 146 7.12 -17.44 -2.22
N THR A 147 6.17 -16.52 -2.31
CA THR A 147 6.38 -15.08 -2.05
C THR A 147 5.38 -14.58 -1.03
N TYR A 148 5.85 -13.81 -0.05
CA TYR A 148 5.00 -13.16 0.94
C TYR A 148 5.13 -11.65 0.76
N CYS A 149 4.07 -10.98 0.33
CA CYS A 149 4.04 -9.53 0.11
C CYS A 149 3.18 -8.87 1.18
N THR A 150 3.63 -7.76 1.76
CA THR A 150 2.73 -6.90 2.54
C THR A 150 1.73 -6.23 1.61
N VAL A 151 0.51 -6.03 2.09
CA VAL A 151 -0.50 -5.21 1.44
C VAL A 151 -1.09 -4.29 2.49
N GLY A 152 -0.95 -2.98 2.29
CA GLY A 152 -1.46 -1.97 3.21
C GLY A 152 -0.44 -1.48 4.24
N MET A 153 0.85 -1.82 4.09
CA MET A 153 1.92 -1.27 4.93
C MET A 153 1.96 0.26 4.84
N SER A 154 1.71 0.78 3.64
CA SER A 154 1.67 2.21 3.32
C SER A 154 0.26 2.80 3.18
N CYS A 155 -0.80 2.05 3.46
CA CYS A 155 -2.17 2.59 3.51
C CYS A 155 -2.21 3.85 4.37
N ASP A 156 -2.97 4.86 3.95
CA ASP A 156 -3.24 6.14 4.65
C ASP A 156 -2.02 7.01 5.05
N ARG A 157 -0.79 6.59 4.74
CA ARG A 157 0.41 7.36 5.06
C ARG A 157 0.43 8.68 4.31
N THR A 158 0.69 9.76 5.04
CA THR A 158 0.74 11.13 4.47
C THR A 158 2.15 11.58 4.10
N ASP A 159 3.18 10.89 4.58
CA ASP A 159 4.57 11.15 4.20
C ASP A 159 4.96 10.39 2.92
N ASP A 160 6.10 10.77 2.33
CA ASP A 160 6.61 10.20 1.08
C ASP A 160 7.34 8.86 1.25
N ASN A 161 7.46 8.33 2.48
CA ASN A 161 8.05 7.01 2.69
C ASN A 161 7.01 5.91 2.49
N LEU A 162 6.62 5.71 1.24
CA LEU A 162 5.62 4.74 0.81
C LEU A 162 6.31 3.48 0.30
N ILE A 163 6.38 2.48 1.18
CA ILE A 163 6.94 1.18 0.84
C ILE A 163 6.00 0.04 1.18
N GLU A 164 6.14 -1.04 0.42
CA GLU A 164 5.69 -2.37 0.77
C GLU A 164 6.92 -3.28 0.77
N LEU A 165 6.82 -4.43 1.42
CA LEU A 165 7.91 -5.39 1.50
C LEU A 165 7.45 -6.74 0.98
N PHE A 166 8.35 -7.46 0.32
CA PHE A 166 8.13 -8.87 0.02
C PHE A 166 9.35 -9.73 0.34
N VAL A 167 9.13 -11.02 0.62
CA VAL A 167 10.18 -12.01 0.87
C VAL A 167 9.92 -13.30 0.11
N TYR A 168 10.98 -13.87 -0.46
CA TYR A 168 10.93 -15.19 -1.10
C TYR A 168 11.21 -16.32 -0.13
N SER A 169 10.54 -17.45 -0.30
CA SER A 169 10.67 -18.62 0.56
C SER A 169 10.67 -19.92 -0.24
N PRO A 170 11.51 -20.90 0.12
CA PRO A 170 11.50 -22.21 -0.54
C PRO A 170 10.28 -23.07 -0.18
N ALA A 171 9.52 -22.71 0.87
CA ALA A 171 8.42 -23.49 1.42
C ALA A 171 7.36 -22.55 2.04
N PRO A 172 6.10 -22.99 2.19
CA PRO A 172 5.12 -22.20 2.91
C PRO A 172 5.53 -22.08 4.39
N SER A 173 5.43 -20.89 4.97
CA SER A 173 5.82 -20.65 6.35
C SER A 173 4.98 -19.56 7.02
N HIS A 174 4.29 -19.94 8.10
CA HIS A 174 3.55 -18.99 8.94
C HIS A 174 4.46 -17.94 9.59
N SER A 175 5.72 -18.29 9.88
CA SER A 175 6.70 -17.34 10.46
C SER A 175 6.94 -16.12 9.57
N LEU A 176 6.72 -16.25 8.26
CA LEU A 176 6.87 -15.14 7.33
C LEU A 176 5.66 -14.20 7.38
N VAL A 177 4.45 -14.72 7.59
CA VAL A 177 3.28 -13.88 7.85
C VAL A 177 3.51 -13.04 9.11
N GLU A 178 4.03 -13.64 10.17
CA GLU A 178 4.44 -12.94 11.39
C GLU A 178 5.50 -11.88 11.11
N LEU A 179 6.63 -12.26 10.50
CA LEU A 179 7.74 -11.36 10.19
C LEU A 179 7.29 -10.14 9.38
N MET A 180 6.55 -10.36 8.29
CA MET A 180 6.09 -9.27 7.43
C MET A 180 5.09 -8.35 8.17
N THR A 181 4.25 -8.92 9.04
CA THR A 181 3.34 -8.15 9.91
C THR A 181 4.11 -7.28 10.91
N TYR A 182 5.18 -7.80 11.53
CA TYR A 182 6.02 -7.03 12.44
C TYR A 182 6.80 -5.93 11.72
N CYS A 183 7.34 -6.20 10.53
CA CYS A 183 7.98 -5.19 9.70
C CYS A 183 7.02 -4.04 9.36
N ALA A 184 5.78 -4.36 8.96
CA ALA A 184 4.77 -3.36 8.68
C ALA A 184 4.41 -2.54 9.92
N SER A 185 4.23 -3.19 11.07
CA SER A 185 3.92 -2.51 12.32
C SER A 185 5.06 -1.60 12.76
N TYR A 186 6.32 -2.04 12.64
CA TYR A 186 7.48 -1.23 12.95
C TYR A 186 7.61 -0.01 12.02
N HIS A 187 7.43 -0.19 10.71
CA HIS A 187 7.48 0.92 9.75
C HIS A 187 6.43 2.00 10.02
N ARG A 188 5.25 1.61 10.52
CA ARG A 188 4.16 2.55 10.82
C ARG A 188 4.31 3.27 12.16
N ASN A 189 4.93 2.64 13.16
CA ASN A 189 4.88 3.11 14.55
C ASN A 189 6.25 3.38 15.19
N GLY A 190 7.34 2.96 14.54
CA GLY A 190 8.72 3.12 15.01
C GLY A 190 9.50 4.09 14.13
N LEU A 191 10.74 3.70 13.78
CA LEU A 191 11.50 4.38 12.74
C LEU A 191 11.12 3.77 11.38
N PRO A 192 10.50 4.54 10.46
CA PRO A 192 10.05 4.01 9.19
C PRO A 192 11.17 3.29 8.42
N LEU A 193 10.90 2.04 8.04
CA LEU A 193 11.76 1.27 7.15
C LEU A 193 11.85 1.94 5.77
N ASN A 194 12.97 1.76 5.08
CA ASN A 194 13.20 2.20 3.71
C ASN A 194 14.33 1.34 3.09
N ILE A 195 14.62 1.55 1.81
CA ILE A 195 15.72 0.92 1.08
C ILE A 195 17.04 0.99 1.85
N HIS A 196 17.81 -0.10 1.78
CA HIS A 196 19.08 -0.32 2.47
C HIS A 196 19.02 -0.37 4.01
N HIS A 197 17.83 -0.24 4.63
CA HIS A 197 17.70 -0.51 6.06
C HIS A 197 17.85 -2.00 6.36
N THR A 198 18.26 -2.28 7.59
CA THR A 198 18.36 -3.65 8.12
C THR A 198 17.40 -3.83 9.27
N VAL A 199 16.78 -5.01 9.35
CA VAL A 199 15.83 -5.38 10.40
C VAL A 199 16.46 -6.47 11.27
N ASN A 200 16.49 -6.29 12.58
CA ASN A 200 16.80 -7.38 13.49
C ASN A 200 15.52 -8.20 13.69
N ILE A 201 15.51 -9.45 13.23
CA ILE A 201 14.34 -10.34 13.34
C ILE A 201 14.24 -10.89 14.77
N GLY A 202 15.37 -10.99 15.47
CA GLY A 202 15.48 -11.52 16.84
C GLY A 202 15.37 -13.04 16.92
N GLN A 203 15.13 -13.70 15.79
CA GLN A 203 15.01 -15.15 15.64
C GLN A 203 15.30 -15.53 14.18
N PRO A 204 15.56 -16.83 13.88
CA PRO A 204 15.67 -17.30 12.50
C PRO A 204 14.43 -16.91 11.67
N TRP A 205 14.65 -16.41 10.46
CA TRP A 205 13.55 -16.04 9.56
C TRP A 205 12.62 -17.22 9.22
N ILE A 206 13.21 -18.42 9.05
CA ILE A 206 12.51 -19.70 8.90
C ILE A 206 13.28 -20.81 9.61
N GLY A 207 12.56 -21.64 10.37
CA GLY A 207 13.08 -22.87 10.96
C GLY A 207 14.37 -22.65 11.76
N GLY A 208 15.42 -23.43 11.45
CA GLY A 208 16.74 -23.33 12.09
C GLY A 208 17.76 -22.46 11.35
N SER A 209 17.30 -21.52 10.51
CA SER A 209 18.20 -20.67 9.72
C SER A 209 19.18 -19.89 10.59
N LYS A 210 20.39 -19.65 10.06
CA LYS A 210 21.37 -18.72 10.64
C LYS A 210 21.06 -17.25 10.34
N CYS A 211 20.13 -16.98 9.42
CA CYS A 211 19.71 -15.62 9.10
C CYS A 211 18.65 -15.17 10.10
N ASP A 212 19.04 -14.23 10.95
CA ASP A 212 18.26 -13.63 12.03
C ASP A 212 18.10 -12.11 11.86
N HIS A 213 18.56 -11.60 10.71
CA HIS A 213 18.41 -10.21 10.29
C HIS A 213 17.82 -10.17 8.87
N GLY A 214 17.34 -9.00 8.45
CA GLY A 214 16.89 -8.71 7.10
C GLY A 214 17.60 -7.49 6.54
N PHE A 215 17.75 -7.44 5.23
CA PHE A 215 18.22 -6.29 4.46
C PHE A 215 17.18 -5.93 3.40
N ILE A 216 16.81 -4.66 3.34
CA ILE A 216 15.83 -4.16 2.36
C ILE A 216 16.59 -3.69 1.13
N SER A 217 16.29 -4.26 -0.03
CA SER A 217 16.97 -3.97 -1.29
C SER A 217 15.97 -3.84 -2.44
N LEU A 218 16.46 -3.43 -3.61
CA LEU A 218 15.66 -3.44 -4.83
C LEU A 218 15.36 -4.88 -5.25
N PRO A 219 14.25 -5.11 -5.96
CA PRO A 219 13.87 -6.44 -6.40
C PRO A 219 14.64 -6.84 -7.66
N TYR A 220 15.96 -7.06 -7.55
CA TYR A 220 16.85 -7.27 -8.70
C TYR A 220 16.49 -8.48 -9.58
N LEU A 221 15.77 -9.47 -9.05
CA LEU A 221 15.28 -10.62 -9.81
C LEU A 221 14.08 -10.27 -10.71
N ASP A 222 13.39 -9.18 -10.38
CA ASP A 222 12.04 -8.87 -10.86
C ASP A 222 11.96 -7.57 -11.64
N GLY A 223 12.77 -6.59 -11.22
CA GLY A 223 12.84 -5.26 -11.80
C GLY A 223 11.61 -4.38 -11.48
N PRO A 224 11.46 -3.27 -12.22
CA PRO A 224 10.46 -2.24 -11.93
C PRO A 224 9.02 -2.73 -12.04
N ASP A 225 8.77 -3.79 -12.81
CA ASP A 225 7.43 -4.38 -12.99
C ASP A 225 6.84 -4.92 -11.68
N LEU A 226 7.69 -5.36 -10.73
CA LEU A 226 7.26 -5.71 -9.37
C LEU A 226 7.42 -4.53 -8.42
N GLU A 227 8.51 -3.77 -8.57
CA GLU A 227 8.89 -2.71 -7.63
C GLU A 227 7.86 -1.57 -7.57
N ILE A 228 7.46 -1.05 -8.74
CA ILE A 228 6.78 0.25 -8.81
C ILE A 228 5.28 0.02 -8.87
N PHE A 229 4.59 0.41 -7.79
CA PHE A 229 3.13 0.49 -7.75
C PHE A 229 2.70 1.96 -7.77
N GLN A 230 1.93 2.35 -8.79
CA GLN A 230 1.37 3.70 -8.90
C GLN A 230 -0.06 3.72 -8.38
N PHE A 231 -0.34 4.61 -7.42
CA PHE A 231 -1.68 4.77 -6.86
C PHE A 231 -1.98 6.24 -6.56
N ASN A 232 -3.09 6.77 -7.10
CA ASN A 232 -3.50 8.17 -6.95
C ASN A 232 -2.37 9.19 -7.18
N GLY A 233 -1.59 8.97 -8.24
CA GLY A 233 -0.46 9.86 -8.61
C GLY A 233 0.75 9.78 -7.68
N ARG A 234 0.77 8.80 -6.76
CA ARG A 234 1.89 8.52 -5.86
C ARG A 234 2.56 7.22 -6.26
N GLU A 235 3.88 7.19 -6.11
CA GLU A 235 4.70 6.01 -6.31
C GLU A 235 4.94 5.30 -4.98
N ILE A 236 4.68 4.00 -4.96
CA ILE A 236 4.91 3.11 -3.83
C ILE A 236 5.92 2.05 -4.26
N HIS A 237 6.99 1.88 -3.49
CA HIS A 237 8.02 0.89 -3.80
C HIS A 237 7.81 -0.42 -3.04
N CYS A 238 7.71 -1.52 -3.77
CA CYS A 238 7.71 -2.88 -3.24
C CYS A 238 9.16 -3.37 -3.14
N TYR A 239 9.76 -3.26 -1.96
CA TYR A 239 11.15 -3.64 -1.75
C TYR A 239 11.31 -5.09 -1.33
N TRP A 240 12.45 -5.66 -1.71
CA TRP A 240 12.81 -7.02 -1.37
C TRP A 240 13.43 -7.08 0.02
N PHE A 241 12.81 -7.85 0.90
CA PHE A 241 13.38 -8.25 2.19
C PHE A 241 14.25 -9.48 2.00
N ILE A 242 15.57 -9.30 2.12
CA ILE A 242 16.57 -10.35 1.98
C ILE A 242 17.00 -10.83 3.38
N PRO A 243 16.80 -12.12 3.73
CA PRO A 243 17.32 -12.67 4.98
C PRO A 243 18.85 -12.68 5.01
N ILE A 244 19.41 -12.11 6.06
CA ILE A 244 20.85 -11.98 6.30
C ILE A 244 21.24 -12.43 7.70
N THR A 245 22.51 -12.77 7.86
CA THR A 245 23.10 -13.04 9.18
C THR A 245 23.48 -11.73 9.88
N GLU A 246 23.56 -11.75 11.21
CA GLU A 246 24.09 -10.61 11.99
C GLU A 246 25.43 -10.09 11.44
N LYS A 247 26.36 -10.99 11.09
CA LYS A 247 27.67 -10.62 10.53
C LYS A 247 27.59 -9.89 9.19
N GLU A 248 26.61 -10.23 8.35
CA GLU A 248 26.37 -9.51 7.10
C GLU A 248 25.76 -8.14 7.35
N ARG A 249 24.91 -8.00 8.37
CA ARG A 249 24.40 -6.70 8.86
C ARG A 249 25.55 -5.83 9.36
N ASP A 250 26.45 -6.41 10.16
CA ASP A 250 27.62 -5.71 10.71
C ASP A 250 28.54 -5.27 9.57
N TYR A 251 28.81 -6.14 8.60
CA TYR A 251 29.58 -5.82 7.40
C TYR A 251 28.97 -4.63 6.63
N LYS A 252 27.65 -4.60 6.42
CA LYS A 252 26.96 -3.44 5.79
C LYS A 252 27.07 -2.16 6.63
N THR A 253 27.07 -2.29 7.95
CA THR A 253 27.22 -1.14 8.85
C THR A 253 28.62 -0.55 8.76
N GLU A 254 29.64 -1.40 8.64
CA GLU A 254 31.05 -1.02 8.54
C GLU A 254 31.45 -0.54 7.14
N HIS A 255 30.92 -1.15 6.07
CA HIS A 255 31.42 -0.98 4.70
C HIS A 255 30.40 -0.34 3.74
N GLY A 256 29.14 -0.14 4.18
CA GLY A 256 28.05 0.40 3.35
C GLY A 256 27.22 -0.67 2.64
N CYS A 257 26.07 -0.25 2.08
CA CYS A 257 25.14 -1.15 1.37
C CYS A 257 25.71 -1.68 0.06
N GLU A 258 26.37 -0.83 -0.73
CA GLU A 258 27.00 -1.22 -2.01
C GLU A 258 28.00 -2.37 -1.82
N ALA A 259 28.78 -2.33 -0.73
CA ALA A 259 29.73 -3.39 -0.41
C ALA A 259 29.04 -4.72 -0.06
N LEU A 260 27.89 -4.68 0.62
CA LEU A 260 27.10 -5.87 0.92
C LEU A 260 26.46 -6.45 -0.34
N GLU A 261 25.93 -5.59 -1.21
CA GLU A 261 25.33 -6.01 -2.50
C GLU A 261 26.38 -6.61 -3.43
N GLN A 262 27.57 -6.01 -3.50
CA GLN A 262 28.70 -6.59 -4.24
C GLN A 262 29.14 -7.94 -3.66
N LEU A 263 29.08 -8.12 -2.33
CA LEU A 263 29.35 -9.41 -1.69
C LEU A 263 28.32 -10.47 -2.11
N PHE A 264 27.05 -10.10 -2.16
CA PHE A 264 25.95 -10.97 -2.61
C PHE A 264 26.11 -11.38 -4.07
N GLU A 265 26.42 -10.43 -4.95
CA GLU A 265 26.64 -10.69 -6.36
C GLU A 265 27.87 -11.58 -6.59
N SER A 266 29.03 -11.17 -6.06
CA SER A 266 30.31 -11.86 -6.28
C SER A 266 30.32 -13.30 -5.75
N LYS A 267 29.58 -13.57 -4.68
CA LYS A 267 29.46 -14.91 -4.09
C LYS A 267 28.19 -15.65 -4.49
N GLN A 268 27.37 -15.07 -5.38
CA GLN A 268 26.12 -15.66 -5.86
C GLN A 268 25.25 -16.19 -4.70
N ILE A 269 24.90 -15.30 -3.79
CA ILE A 269 24.08 -15.63 -2.63
C ILE A 269 22.83 -16.44 -3.05
N ASN A 270 22.59 -17.53 -2.33
CA ASN A 270 21.37 -18.31 -2.49
C ASN A 270 20.31 -17.80 -1.50
N TYR A 271 19.56 -16.78 -1.90
CA TYR A 271 18.53 -16.14 -1.09
C TYR A 271 17.41 -17.09 -0.63
N LEU A 272 17.22 -18.23 -1.32
CA LEU A 272 16.18 -19.22 -1.01
C LEU A 272 16.65 -20.31 -0.05
N ASN A 273 17.95 -20.44 0.20
CA ASN A 273 18.46 -21.47 1.09
C ASN A 273 18.46 -20.97 2.54
N PRO A 274 17.53 -21.40 3.40
CA PRO A 274 17.51 -20.99 4.81
C PRO A 274 18.77 -21.47 5.56
N ASN A 275 19.45 -22.50 5.07
CA ASN A 275 20.67 -23.04 5.66
C ASN A 275 21.94 -22.48 5.01
N ARG A 276 21.86 -21.40 4.23
CA ARG A 276 23.05 -20.77 3.66
C ARG A 276 23.99 -20.32 4.77
N GLU A 277 25.29 -20.44 4.51
CA GLU A 277 26.30 -19.89 5.41
C GLU A 277 26.43 -18.37 5.22
N CYS A 278 26.98 -17.72 6.25
CA CYS A 278 27.37 -16.32 6.18
C CYS A 278 28.44 -16.13 5.08
N LEU A 279 28.27 -15.11 4.25
CA LEU A 279 29.21 -14.80 3.17
C LEU A 279 30.42 -14.00 3.64
N VAL A 280 30.33 -13.34 4.79
CA VAL A 280 31.44 -12.56 5.37
C VAL A 280 32.48 -13.52 5.93
N GLY A 281 33.72 -13.41 5.44
CA GLY A 281 34.83 -14.29 5.85
C GLY A 281 34.80 -15.70 5.28
N ALA A 282 33.81 -16.05 4.45
CA ALA A 282 33.82 -17.29 3.67
C ALA A 282 34.96 -17.23 2.63
N LYS A 283 35.82 -18.26 2.60
CA LYS A 283 36.87 -18.41 1.59
C LYS A 283 36.31 -18.92 0.27
#